data_AF-A0A7W6AIR0-F1
#
_entry.id   AF-A0A7W6AIR0-F1
#
_cell.length_a   1.000
_cell.length_b   1.000
_cell.length_c   1.000
_cell.angle_alpha   90.00
_cell.angle_beta   90.00
_cell.angle_gamma   90.00
#
_symmetry.space_group_name_H-M   'P 1'
#
loop_
_entity.id
_entity.type
_entity.pdbx_description
1 polymer ?
#
loop_
_entity_poly.entity_id
_entity_poly.type
_entity_poly.pdbx_seq_one_letter_code
_entity_poly.pdbx_strand_id
1 'polypeptide(L)'
;MAADAEVLIDRRRLRRKLSLWRVLGIGGLIVAVGAIGYRARAGSELFGLSAAPSQIARISIGGFIAGSESTSNLIKRVGEASAVKGVVVSISSPGGTTTGSEELYRNLRTLAEKKPIVAFVDGTAASGAYITAIAADHIVARETSLVGSIGVLFQYPEVSGLLDKVGVKMESIKSSPLKAEPSGFTPTSPEAKAALAAVVSDTYGWFKELVAERRHMSADELAKVADGRVFSGRQSVPLKLVDELGAERQAVAWLEKEKGVAKDLPVKDWKPTSASGFKLWSALGSSAALVGLDDLAGRLRAIGSEAESYVGGGLLVLWRPAP
;
A
#
# COMPACT_ATOMS: atom_id res chain seq x y z
N MET A 1 38.82 -63.03 -14.96
CA MET A 1 37.53 -62.55 -15.52
C MET A 1 36.53 -62.08 -14.46
N ALA A 2 36.53 -62.57 -13.22
CA ALA A 2 35.61 -62.09 -12.17
C ALA A 2 36.02 -60.74 -11.53
N ALA A 3 37.32 -60.49 -11.37
CA ALA A 3 37.84 -59.26 -10.75
C ALA A 3 37.53 -57.97 -11.55
N ASP A 4 37.49 -58.04 -12.88
CA ASP A 4 37.16 -56.88 -13.73
C ASP A 4 35.67 -56.49 -13.65
N ALA A 5 34.79 -57.47 -13.42
CA ALA A 5 33.35 -57.24 -13.31
C ALA A 5 33.00 -56.51 -12.00
N GLU A 6 33.63 -56.87 -10.88
CA GLU A 6 33.44 -56.21 -9.58
C GLU A 6 33.92 -54.75 -9.61
N VAL A 7 35.09 -54.48 -10.20
CA VAL A 7 35.64 -53.12 -10.35
C VAL A 7 34.74 -52.23 -11.22
N LEU A 8 34.12 -52.79 -12.27
CA LEU A 8 33.17 -52.07 -13.12
C LEU A 8 31.86 -51.76 -12.40
N ILE A 9 31.37 -52.67 -11.56
CA ILE A 9 30.16 -52.46 -10.74
C ILE A 9 30.42 -51.38 -9.68
N ASP A 10 31.56 -51.41 -9.00
CA ASP A 10 31.91 -50.41 -7.99
C ASP A 10 32.13 -49.01 -8.59
N ARG A 11 32.73 -48.90 -9.78
CA ARG A 11 32.80 -47.61 -10.51
C ARG A 11 31.41 -47.05 -10.82
N ARG A 12 30.45 -47.90 -11.21
CA ARG A 12 29.06 -47.45 -11.46
C ARG A 12 28.38 -47.01 -10.16
N ARG A 13 28.60 -47.73 -9.05
CA ARG A 13 28.04 -47.40 -7.74
C ARG A 13 28.61 -46.10 -7.17
N LEU A 14 29.93 -45.88 -7.29
CA LEU A 14 30.61 -44.66 -6.88
C LEU A 14 30.19 -43.46 -7.72
N ARG A 15 30.05 -43.61 -9.05
CA ARG A 15 29.54 -42.52 -9.91
C ARG A 15 28.11 -42.12 -9.54
N ARG A 16 27.24 -43.08 -9.22
CA ARG A 16 25.85 -42.81 -8.76
C ARG A 16 25.83 -42.11 -7.39
N LYS A 17 26.67 -42.53 -6.45
CA LYS A 17 26.81 -41.86 -5.15
C LYS A 17 27.37 -40.44 -5.32
N LEU A 18 28.38 -40.26 -6.17
CA LEU A 18 28.98 -38.95 -6.45
C LEU A 18 27.99 -38.02 -7.15
N SER A 19 27.20 -38.50 -8.12
CA SER A 19 26.15 -37.70 -8.74
C SER A 19 25.08 -37.30 -7.73
N LEU A 20 24.70 -38.19 -6.82
CA LEU A 20 23.75 -37.90 -5.76
C LEU A 20 24.28 -36.81 -4.81
N TRP A 21 25.53 -36.90 -4.38
CA TRP A 21 26.16 -35.86 -3.55
C TRP A 21 26.37 -34.53 -4.28
N ARG A 22 26.63 -34.54 -5.59
CA ARG A 22 26.68 -33.31 -6.40
C ARG A 22 25.32 -32.65 -6.52
N VAL A 23 24.25 -33.43 -6.75
CA VAL A 23 22.88 -32.90 -6.82
C VAL A 23 22.45 -32.35 -5.46
N LEU A 24 22.73 -33.05 -4.36
CA LEU A 24 22.46 -32.54 -3.00
C LEU A 24 23.29 -31.29 -2.67
N GLY A 25 24.57 -31.25 -3.06
CA GLY A 25 25.44 -30.10 -2.84
C GLY A 25 24.99 -28.87 -3.62
N ILE A 26 24.70 -29.02 -4.91
CA ILE A 26 24.19 -27.95 -5.77
C ILE A 26 22.80 -27.51 -5.31
N GLY A 27 21.91 -28.45 -4.99
CA GLY A 27 20.59 -28.16 -4.45
C GLY A 27 20.65 -27.39 -3.13
N GLY A 28 21.53 -27.83 -2.21
CA GLY A 28 21.79 -27.12 -0.96
C GLY A 28 22.35 -25.71 -1.17
N LEU A 29 23.26 -25.53 -2.14
CA LEU A 29 23.80 -24.22 -2.51
C LEU A 29 22.70 -23.29 -3.07
N ILE A 30 21.82 -23.80 -3.94
CA ILE A 30 20.70 -23.03 -4.49
C ILE A 30 19.72 -22.62 -3.38
N VAL A 31 19.40 -23.52 -2.46
CA VAL A 31 18.54 -23.21 -1.31
C VAL A 31 19.21 -22.17 -0.40
N ALA A 32 20.52 -22.28 -0.16
CA ALA A 32 21.27 -21.31 0.64
C ALA A 32 21.30 -19.94 -0.03
N VAL A 33 21.59 -19.85 -1.33
CA VAL A 33 21.59 -18.60 -2.10
C VAL A 33 20.19 -18.00 -2.17
N GLY A 34 19.15 -18.82 -2.35
CA GLY A 34 17.75 -18.40 -2.32
C GLY A 34 17.34 -17.85 -0.95
N ALA A 35 17.74 -18.51 0.13
CA ALA A 35 17.51 -18.05 1.50
C ALA A 35 18.27 -16.75 1.82
N ILE A 36 19.51 -16.61 1.35
CA ILE A 36 20.32 -15.38 1.46
C ILE A 36 19.66 -14.25 0.68
N GLY A 37 19.26 -14.49 -0.58
CA GLY A 37 18.58 -13.49 -1.42
C GLY A 37 17.24 -13.05 -0.85
N TYR A 38 16.47 -13.98 -0.28
CA TYR A 38 15.22 -13.68 0.42
C TYR A 38 15.48 -12.81 1.67
N ARG A 39 16.45 -13.19 2.50
CA ARG A 39 16.81 -12.45 3.72
C ARG A 39 17.41 -11.06 3.45
N ALA A 40 18.24 -10.94 2.42
CA ALA A 40 18.79 -9.65 1.98
C ALA A 40 17.69 -8.70 1.48
N ARG A 41 16.69 -9.22 0.77
CA ARG A 41 15.51 -8.42 0.35
C ARG A 41 14.54 -8.13 1.48
N ALA A 42 14.45 -9.00 2.48
CA ALA A 42 13.62 -8.80 3.67
C ALA A 42 14.26 -7.85 4.69
N GLY A 43 15.52 -7.44 4.49
CA GLY A 43 16.21 -6.50 5.39
C GLY A 43 16.61 -7.09 6.74
N SER A 44 16.64 -8.43 6.88
CA SER A 44 17.06 -9.11 8.11
C SER A 44 18.59 -9.20 8.18
N GLU A 45 19.17 -8.89 9.34
CA GLU A 45 20.62 -9.01 9.55
C GLU A 45 21.08 -10.47 9.44
N LEU A 46 22.05 -10.72 8.57
CA LEU A 46 22.74 -12.01 8.47
C LEU A 46 24.19 -11.76 8.92
N PHE A 47 24.62 -12.39 10.02
CA PHE A 47 25.99 -12.29 10.55
C PHE A 47 26.46 -10.86 10.91
N GLY A 48 25.57 -9.97 11.38
CA GLY A 48 25.93 -8.61 11.80
C GLY A 48 26.40 -7.69 10.66
N LEU A 49 26.24 -8.12 9.41
CA LEU A 49 26.45 -7.31 8.21
C LEU A 49 25.07 -6.87 7.71
N SER A 50 24.73 -5.60 7.90
CA SER A 50 23.57 -4.99 7.25
C SER A 50 23.77 -5.06 5.72
N ALA A 51 23.07 -5.97 5.06
CA ALA A 51 23.25 -6.27 3.63
C ALA A 51 22.79 -5.14 2.68
N ALA A 52 22.10 -4.12 3.20
CA ALA A 52 21.67 -2.95 2.44
C ALA A 52 22.23 -1.67 3.08
N PRO A 53 22.77 -0.73 2.28
CA PRO A 53 23.23 0.55 2.80
C PRO A 53 22.05 1.31 3.45
N SER A 54 22.37 2.07 4.50
CA SER A 54 21.40 2.95 5.15
C SER A 54 20.73 3.87 4.12
N GLN A 55 19.44 4.12 4.29
CA GLN A 55 18.62 4.81 3.30
C GLN A 55 17.42 5.50 3.93
N ILE A 56 16.84 6.44 3.19
CA ILE A 56 15.52 7.02 3.46
C ILE A 56 14.52 6.28 2.57
N ALA A 57 13.43 5.79 3.15
CA ALA A 57 12.38 5.15 2.39
C ALA A 57 11.41 6.20 1.85
N ARG A 58 11.11 6.17 0.55
CA ARG A 58 10.01 6.91 -0.05
C ARG A 58 8.81 6.00 -0.27
N ILE A 59 7.68 6.34 0.34
CA ILE A 59 6.39 5.69 0.13
C ILE A 59 5.51 6.66 -0.65
N SER A 60 5.09 6.27 -1.85
CA SER A 60 4.21 7.09 -2.68
C SER A 60 2.74 6.74 -2.45
N ILE A 61 1.95 7.72 -2.05
CA ILE A 61 0.49 7.63 -1.91
C ILE A 61 -0.13 8.50 -2.99
N GLY A 62 -0.78 7.87 -3.98
CA GLY A 62 -1.38 8.58 -5.10
C GLY A 62 -2.71 7.99 -5.53
N GLY A 63 -3.50 8.80 -6.23
CA GLY A 63 -4.83 8.40 -6.72
C GLY A 63 -5.85 8.19 -5.60
N PHE A 64 -6.91 7.43 -5.88
CA PHE A 64 -7.99 7.18 -4.93
C PHE A 64 -7.57 6.22 -3.82
N ILE A 65 -7.81 6.58 -2.56
CA ILE A 65 -7.47 5.77 -1.38
C ILE A 65 -8.65 4.86 -1.02
N ALA A 66 -8.52 3.55 -1.20
CA ALA A 66 -9.59 2.59 -0.88
C ALA A 66 -9.28 1.67 0.32
N GLY A 67 -8.09 1.78 0.90
CA GLY A 67 -7.53 0.74 1.78
C GLY A 67 -6.85 -0.36 0.93
N SER A 68 -5.71 -0.87 1.38
CA SER A 68 -4.95 -1.85 0.61
C SER A 68 -3.99 -2.64 1.48
N GLU A 69 -4.24 -3.94 1.59
CA GLU A 69 -3.34 -4.86 2.30
C GLU A 69 -1.90 -4.77 1.79
N SER A 70 -1.72 -4.58 0.48
CA SER A 70 -0.40 -4.42 -0.13
C SER A 70 0.34 -3.16 0.35
N THR A 71 -0.39 -2.07 0.61
CA THR A 71 0.15 -0.82 1.16
C THR A 71 0.43 -0.97 2.65
N SER A 72 -0.45 -1.64 3.38
CA SER A 72 -0.28 -1.94 4.81
C SER A 72 0.95 -2.83 5.05
N ASN A 73 1.11 -3.87 4.24
CA ASN A 73 2.30 -4.73 4.24
C ASN A 73 3.56 -3.98 3.81
N LEU A 74 3.46 -3.03 2.88
CA LEU A 74 4.58 -2.15 2.52
C LEU A 74 5.06 -1.33 3.72
N ILE A 75 4.14 -0.62 4.38
CA ILE A 75 4.42 0.23 5.55
C ILE A 75 5.05 -0.59 6.67
N LYS A 76 4.50 -1.79 6.94
CA LYS A 76 5.06 -2.73 7.92
C LYS A 76 6.51 -3.10 7.60
N ARG A 77 6.81 -3.51 6.36
CA ARG A 77 8.17 -3.86 5.94
C ARG A 77 9.14 -2.69 6.05
N VAL A 78 8.69 -1.47 5.73
CA VAL A 78 9.50 -0.26 5.91
C VAL A 78 9.86 -0.05 7.38
N GLY A 79 8.91 -0.29 8.30
CA GLY A 79 9.15 -0.20 9.74
C GLY A 79 10.09 -1.28 10.29
N GLU A 80 10.07 -2.48 9.70
CA GLU A 80 10.92 -3.62 10.10
C GLU A 80 12.34 -3.55 9.50
N ALA A 81 12.55 -2.78 8.42
CA ALA A 81 13.85 -2.66 7.77
C ALA A 81 14.86 -1.85 8.60
N SER A 82 15.93 -2.50 9.06
CA SER A 82 17.01 -1.87 9.85
C SER A 82 17.77 -0.80 9.06
N ALA A 83 17.91 -0.98 7.75
CA ALA A 83 18.56 -0.04 6.83
C ALA A 83 17.77 1.26 6.63
N VAL A 84 16.46 1.27 6.87
CA VAL A 84 15.65 2.49 6.74
C VAL A 84 15.86 3.35 7.99
N LYS A 85 16.37 4.57 7.80
CA LYS A 85 16.65 5.52 8.90
C LYS A 85 15.63 6.64 9.01
N GLY A 86 14.87 6.90 7.94
CA GLY A 86 13.75 7.84 7.92
C GLY A 86 12.82 7.55 6.75
N VAL A 87 11.64 8.16 6.78
CA VAL A 87 10.58 7.90 5.80
C VAL A 87 10.03 9.21 5.25
N VAL A 88 10.00 9.33 3.93
CA VAL A 88 9.26 10.36 3.21
C VAL A 88 7.98 9.74 2.66
N VAL A 89 6.82 10.25 3.08
CA VAL A 89 5.53 9.89 2.49
C VAL A 89 5.22 10.93 1.41
N SER A 90 5.42 10.56 0.16
CA SER A 90 5.17 11.42 -1.00
C SER A 90 3.70 11.30 -1.42
N ILE A 91 2.96 12.41 -1.40
CA ILE A 91 1.49 12.41 -1.53
C ILE A 91 1.05 13.20 -2.76
N SER A 92 0.23 12.56 -3.59
CA SER A 92 -0.48 13.18 -4.71
C SER A 92 -1.83 12.48 -4.94
N SER A 93 -2.82 12.80 -4.10
CA SER A 93 -4.12 12.13 -4.03
C SER A 93 -5.24 13.12 -3.67
N PRO A 94 -6.43 12.98 -4.30
CA PRO A 94 -7.63 13.74 -3.92
C PRO A 94 -8.32 13.18 -2.65
N GLY A 95 -7.82 12.08 -2.08
CA GLY A 95 -8.44 11.36 -0.98
C GLY A 95 -9.07 10.04 -1.43
N GLY A 96 -10.11 9.61 -0.71
CA GLY A 96 -10.80 8.35 -1.01
C GLY A 96 -11.81 7.96 0.07
N THR A 97 -11.93 6.66 0.34
CA THR A 97 -12.82 6.15 1.39
C THR A 97 -12.34 6.58 2.77
N THR A 98 -13.29 6.80 3.68
CA THR A 98 -13.00 7.17 5.08
C THR A 98 -12.25 6.05 5.79
N THR A 99 -12.67 4.80 5.59
CA THR A 99 -12.02 3.60 6.14
C THR A 99 -10.62 3.37 5.59
N GLY A 100 -10.41 3.57 4.27
CA GLY A 100 -9.09 3.43 3.66
C GLY A 100 -8.11 4.49 4.15
N SER A 101 -8.61 5.70 4.38
CA SER A 101 -7.82 6.81 4.93
C SER A 101 -7.50 6.59 6.42
N GLU A 102 -8.44 6.05 7.20
CA GLU A 102 -8.22 5.64 8.58
C GLU A 102 -7.14 4.55 8.67
N GLU A 103 -7.27 3.47 7.89
CA GLU A 103 -6.29 2.37 7.88
C GLU A 103 -4.88 2.92 7.60
N LEU A 104 -4.75 3.77 6.58
CA LEU A 104 -3.48 4.38 6.21
C LEU A 104 -2.92 5.29 7.32
N TYR A 105 -3.76 6.11 7.94
CA TYR A 105 -3.39 6.93 9.10
C TYR A 105 -2.83 6.08 10.24
N ARG A 106 -3.56 5.04 10.66
CA ARG A 106 -3.16 4.16 11.76
C ARG A 106 -1.84 3.45 11.47
N ASN A 107 -1.66 2.95 10.25
CA ASN A 107 -0.43 2.28 9.82
C ASN A 107 0.77 3.25 9.82
N LEU A 108 0.59 4.47 9.33
CA LEU A 108 1.64 5.49 9.36
C LEU A 108 1.96 5.96 10.77
N ARG A 109 0.96 6.10 11.66
CA ARG A 109 1.21 6.42 13.08
C ARG A 109 2.01 5.31 13.77
N THR A 110 1.67 4.05 13.53
CA THR A 110 2.45 2.90 14.03
C THR A 110 3.88 2.90 13.48
N LEU A 111 4.07 3.30 12.22
CA LEU A 111 5.40 3.45 11.65
C LEU A 111 6.16 4.62 12.30
N ALA A 112 5.48 5.71 12.65
CA ALA A 112 6.08 6.90 13.24
C ALA A 112 6.67 6.64 14.64
N GLU A 113 6.12 5.66 15.36
CA GLU A 113 6.69 5.17 16.63
C GLU A 113 8.06 4.49 16.44
N LYS A 114 8.35 3.96 15.24
CA LYS A 114 9.57 3.21 14.95
C LYS A 114 10.60 4.01 14.17
N LYS A 115 10.15 4.91 13.28
CA LYS A 115 10.98 5.64 12.32
C LYS A 115 10.47 7.07 12.19
N PRO A 116 11.35 8.08 12.06
CA PRO A 116 10.91 9.44 11.78
C PRO A 116 10.24 9.52 10.41
N ILE A 117 9.06 10.17 10.35
CA ILE A 117 8.27 10.32 9.13
C ILE A 117 8.02 11.79 8.83
N VAL A 118 8.25 12.17 7.58
CA VAL A 118 7.87 13.46 7.00
C VAL A 118 6.95 13.23 5.80
N ALA A 119 5.91 14.06 5.65
CA ALA A 119 5.07 14.07 4.47
C ALA A 119 5.57 15.12 3.48
N PHE A 120 5.60 14.76 2.20
CA PHE A 120 5.86 15.68 1.10
C PHE A 120 4.65 15.69 0.15
N VAL A 121 3.97 16.82 0.05
CA VAL A 121 2.84 17.02 -0.86
C VAL A 121 3.38 17.47 -2.22
N ASP A 122 3.49 16.52 -3.16
CA ASP A 122 4.00 16.79 -4.51
C ASP A 122 2.94 17.43 -5.41
N GLY A 123 1.68 17.03 -5.25
CA GLY A 123 0.55 17.54 -6.02
C GLY A 123 -0.62 17.93 -5.11
N THR A 124 -1.38 16.94 -4.68
CA THR A 124 -2.59 17.14 -3.87
C THR A 124 -2.54 16.28 -2.62
N ALA A 125 -2.92 16.84 -1.47
CA ALA A 125 -3.22 16.13 -0.23
C ALA A 125 -4.57 16.66 0.28
N ALA A 126 -5.65 16.24 -0.39
CA ALA A 126 -7.02 16.66 -0.11
C ALA A 126 -7.82 15.54 0.57
N SER A 127 -8.75 15.88 1.46
CA SER A 127 -9.66 14.95 2.14
C SER A 127 -8.89 13.79 2.81
N GLY A 128 -9.18 12.54 2.47
CA GLY A 128 -8.46 11.36 2.98
C GLY A 128 -6.93 11.38 2.79
N ALA A 129 -6.43 12.09 1.78
CA ALA A 129 -4.99 12.26 1.60
C ALA A 129 -4.41 13.29 2.58
N TYR A 130 -5.20 14.26 3.03
CA TYR A 130 -4.79 15.14 4.12
C TYR A 130 -4.71 14.40 5.45
N ILE A 131 -5.65 13.47 5.72
CA ILE A 131 -5.56 12.53 6.85
C ILE A 131 -4.23 11.78 6.82
N THR A 132 -3.80 11.33 5.64
CA THR A 132 -2.51 10.66 5.44
C THR A 132 -1.33 11.60 5.77
N ALA A 133 -1.38 12.85 5.31
CA ALA A 133 -0.32 13.83 5.53
C ALA A 133 -0.13 14.15 7.03
N ILE A 134 -1.22 14.35 7.78
CA ILE A 134 -1.17 14.66 9.22
C ILE A 134 -0.74 13.47 10.09
N ALA A 135 -0.62 12.27 9.52
CA ALA A 135 0.00 11.14 10.21
C ALA A 135 1.51 11.33 10.40
N ALA A 136 2.16 12.09 9.51
CA ALA A 136 3.58 12.45 9.64
C ALA A 136 3.78 13.49 10.74
N ASP A 137 5.03 13.68 11.15
CA ASP A 137 5.39 14.67 12.18
C ASP A 137 5.63 16.07 11.59
N HIS A 138 5.87 16.15 10.28
CA HIS A 138 6.10 17.39 9.55
C HIS A 138 5.62 17.24 8.11
N ILE A 139 5.07 18.32 7.54
CA ILE A 139 4.45 18.36 6.22
C ILE A 139 5.09 19.47 5.40
N VAL A 140 5.76 19.07 4.32
CA VAL A 140 6.30 19.97 3.30
C VAL A 140 5.37 19.96 2.10
N ALA A 141 5.01 21.11 1.57
CA ALA A 141 4.18 21.21 0.36
C ALA A 141 4.80 22.12 -0.70
N ARG A 142 4.51 21.87 -1.98
CA ARG A 142 4.83 22.87 -3.01
C ARG A 142 3.90 24.07 -2.88
N GLU A 143 4.34 25.20 -3.43
CA GLU A 143 3.58 26.46 -3.37
C GLU A 143 2.14 26.34 -3.90
N THR A 144 1.96 25.60 -4.99
CA THR A 144 0.68 25.42 -5.70
C THR A 144 0.01 24.09 -5.40
N SER A 145 0.53 23.30 -4.46
CA SER A 145 -0.12 22.05 -4.05
C SER A 145 -1.51 22.33 -3.48
N LEU A 146 -2.45 21.41 -3.69
CA LEU A 146 -3.79 21.50 -3.12
C LEU A 146 -3.83 20.71 -1.81
N VAL A 147 -4.13 21.39 -0.71
CA VAL A 147 -4.15 20.82 0.65
C VAL A 147 -5.50 21.13 1.30
N GLY A 148 -5.91 20.31 2.28
CA GLY A 148 -7.14 20.53 3.04
C GLY A 148 -8.26 19.69 2.47
N SER A 149 -9.36 20.30 2.03
CA SER A 149 -10.63 19.59 1.76
C SER A 149 -11.06 18.77 2.98
N ILE A 150 -10.95 19.37 4.16
CA ILE A 150 -11.31 18.76 5.44
C ILE A 150 -12.83 18.71 5.48
N GLY A 151 -13.38 17.53 5.18
CA GLY A 151 -14.80 17.31 5.01
C GLY A 151 -15.09 15.87 4.64
N VAL A 152 -16.36 15.49 4.81
CA VAL A 152 -16.89 14.17 4.46
C VAL A 152 -18.14 14.40 3.64
N LEU A 153 -18.29 13.63 2.56
CA LEU A 153 -19.49 13.66 1.74
C LEU A 153 -19.95 12.24 1.44
N PHE A 154 -21.27 12.09 1.32
CA PHE A 154 -21.90 10.90 0.80
C PHE A 154 -22.68 11.31 -0.44
N GLN A 155 -22.35 10.72 -1.59
CA GLN A 155 -22.96 11.08 -2.87
C GLN A 155 -23.39 9.82 -3.61
N TYR A 156 -24.57 9.89 -4.22
CA TYR A 156 -25.16 8.84 -5.04
C TYR A 156 -26.05 9.50 -6.10
N PRO A 157 -26.16 8.91 -7.30
CA PRO A 157 -27.08 9.39 -8.33
C PRO A 157 -28.52 9.01 -8.00
N GLU A 158 -29.46 9.90 -8.33
CA GLU A 158 -30.90 9.67 -8.28
C GLU A 158 -31.42 9.80 -9.71
N VAL A 159 -32.02 8.73 -10.25
CA VAL A 159 -32.40 8.61 -11.66
C VAL A 159 -33.87 8.22 -11.87
N SER A 160 -34.72 8.28 -10.84
CA SER A 160 -36.14 7.89 -10.94
C SER A 160 -36.85 8.68 -12.04
N GLY A 161 -36.59 9.99 -12.13
CA GLY A 161 -37.19 10.83 -13.16
C GLY A 161 -36.77 10.49 -14.60
N LEU A 162 -35.61 9.83 -14.79
CA LEU A 162 -35.21 9.28 -16.09
C LEU A 162 -35.94 7.97 -16.37
N LEU A 163 -36.00 7.08 -15.38
CA LEU A 163 -36.67 5.77 -15.49
C LEU A 163 -38.16 5.92 -15.81
N ASP A 164 -38.82 6.88 -15.16
CA ASP A 164 -40.23 7.22 -15.42
C ASP A 164 -40.47 7.62 -16.88
N LYS A 165 -39.54 8.35 -17.50
CA LYS A 165 -39.66 8.79 -18.92
C LYS A 165 -39.50 7.65 -19.91
N VAL A 166 -38.73 6.62 -19.56
CA VAL A 166 -38.53 5.43 -20.42
C VAL A 166 -39.47 4.29 -20.05
N GLY A 167 -40.43 4.53 -19.15
CA GLY A 167 -41.45 3.56 -18.77
C GLY A 167 -40.95 2.44 -17.86
N VAL A 168 -39.81 2.61 -17.18
CA VAL A 168 -39.26 1.61 -16.25
C VAL A 168 -39.64 1.97 -14.82
N LYS A 169 -40.21 1.01 -14.08
CA LYS A 169 -40.51 1.15 -12.65
C LYS A 169 -39.71 0.15 -11.83
N MET A 170 -39.13 0.63 -10.73
CA MET A 170 -38.36 -0.19 -9.80
C MET A 170 -39.19 -0.44 -8.55
N GLU A 171 -39.71 -1.66 -8.39
CA GLU A 171 -40.40 -2.11 -7.20
C GLU A 171 -39.40 -2.72 -6.21
N SER A 172 -39.51 -2.35 -4.93
CA SER A 172 -38.59 -2.82 -3.87
C SER A 172 -39.36 -3.35 -2.66
N ILE A 173 -39.23 -4.65 -2.38
CA ILE A 173 -39.74 -5.27 -1.16
C ILE A 173 -38.61 -5.31 -0.13
N LYS A 174 -38.80 -4.63 1.00
CA LYS A 174 -37.74 -4.42 2.00
C LYS A 174 -38.13 -5.00 3.35
N SER A 175 -37.15 -5.49 4.10
CA SER A 175 -37.36 -5.96 5.47
C SER A 175 -37.59 -4.82 6.48
N SER A 176 -37.13 -3.61 6.16
CA SER A 176 -37.38 -2.40 6.94
C SER A 176 -37.29 -1.13 6.06
N PRO A 177 -37.87 0.01 6.49
CA PRO A 177 -37.94 1.22 5.68
C PRO A 177 -36.57 1.77 5.22
N LEU A 178 -35.55 1.70 6.08
CA LEU A 178 -34.21 2.23 5.80
C LEU A 178 -33.29 1.26 5.04
N LYS A 179 -33.72 0.01 4.81
CA LYS A 179 -32.90 -0.96 4.10
C LYS A 179 -32.73 -0.54 2.63
N ALA A 180 -31.49 -0.62 2.14
CA ALA A 180 -31.14 -0.22 0.78
C ALA A 180 -31.45 1.26 0.46
N GLU A 181 -31.45 2.12 1.48
CA GLU A 181 -31.39 3.57 1.32
C GLU A 181 -29.94 4.06 1.46
N PRO A 182 -29.53 5.08 0.67
CA PRO A 182 -30.32 5.71 -0.36
C PRO A 182 -30.44 4.83 -1.61
N SER A 183 -31.63 4.84 -2.23
CA SER A 183 -31.85 4.21 -3.53
C SER A 183 -31.58 5.22 -4.65
N GLY A 184 -30.93 4.79 -5.73
CA GLY A 184 -30.80 5.60 -6.94
C GLY A 184 -32.04 5.57 -7.82
N PHE A 185 -33.03 4.73 -7.51
CA PHE A 185 -34.22 4.51 -8.34
C PHE A 185 -35.48 5.15 -7.77
N THR A 186 -35.41 5.68 -6.55
CA THR A 186 -36.52 6.32 -5.86
C THR A 186 -36.01 7.54 -5.09
N PRO A 187 -36.80 8.61 -4.98
CA PRO A 187 -36.43 9.76 -4.16
C PRO A 187 -36.13 9.34 -2.72
N THR A 188 -34.98 9.77 -2.20
CA THR A 188 -34.55 9.42 -0.84
C THR A 188 -35.42 10.10 0.21
N SER A 189 -35.94 9.30 1.16
CA SER A 189 -36.82 9.80 2.21
C SER A 189 -36.10 10.75 3.19
N PRO A 190 -36.84 11.63 3.90
CA PRO A 190 -36.27 12.48 4.94
C PRO A 190 -35.55 11.69 6.05
N GLU A 191 -36.08 10.53 6.43
CA GLU A 191 -35.51 9.65 7.46
C GLU A 191 -34.18 9.05 7.01
N ALA A 192 -34.10 8.59 5.75
CA ALA A 192 -32.87 8.09 5.17
C ALA A 192 -31.81 9.20 5.05
N LYS A 193 -32.20 10.41 4.62
CA LYS A 193 -31.31 11.58 4.59
C LYS A 193 -30.79 11.92 5.99
N ALA A 194 -31.63 11.91 7.01
CA ALA A 194 -31.23 12.16 8.39
C ALA A 194 -30.26 11.10 8.91
N ALA A 195 -30.51 9.82 8.62
CA ALA A 195 -29.62 8.73 9.01
C ALA A 195 -28.23 8.85 8.35
N LEU A 196 -28.17 9.15 7.05
CA LEU A 196 -26.90 9.37 6.35
C LEU A 196 -26.18 10.63 6.83
N ALA A 197 -26.92 11.72 7.08
CA ALA A 197 -26.36 12.95 7.62
C ALA A 197 -25.72 12.74 9.00
N ALA A 198 -26.31 11.89 9.84
CA ALA A 198 -25.72 11.52 11.12
C ALA A 198 -24.37 10.80 10.95
N VAL A 199 -24.27 9.84 10.02
CA VAL A 199 -23.01 9.13 9.72
C VAL A 199 -21.95 10.09 9.16
N VAL A 200 -22.33 10.99 8.25
CA VAL A 200 -21.43 12.02 7.70
C VAL A 200 -20.95 12.96 8.79
N SER A 201 -21.84 13.42 9.67
CA SER A 201 -21.50 14.32 10.78
C SER A 201 -20.55 13.68 11.78
N ASP A 202 -20.78 12.42 12.13
CA ASP A 202 -19.93 11.64 13.04
C ASP A 202 -18.51 11.49 12.45
N THR A 203 -18.41 11.02 11.20
CA THR A 203 -17.12 10.85 10.53
C THR A 203 -16.37 12.17 10.33
N TYR A 204 -17.10 13.25 10.06
CA TYR A 204 -16.53 14.59 9.97
C TYR A 204 -16.04 15.11 11.34
N GLY A 205 -16.75 14.79 12.42
CA GLY A 205 -16.29 15.01 13.79
C GLY A 205 -14.92 14.36 14.05
N TRP A 206 -14.81 13.06 13.75
CA TRP A 206 -13.55 12.31 13.84
C TRP A 206 -12.42 12.94 13.02
N PHE A 207 -12.67 13.34 11.77
CA PHE A 207 -11.64 13.98 10.94
C PHE A 207 -11.19 15.33 11.53
N LYS A 208 -12.13 16.16 12.01
CA LYS A 208 -11.80 17.41 12.70
C LYS A 208 -10.94 17.19 13.93
N GLU A 209 -11.25 16.18 14.74
CA GLU A 209 -10.46 15.82 15.92
C GLU A 209 -9.03 15.45 15.55
N LEU A 210 -8.84 14.62 14.51
CA LEU A 210 -7.50 14.29 14.02
C LEU A 210 -6.71 15.53 13.59
N VAL A 211 -7.33 16.44 12.83
CA VAL A 211 -6.67 17.67 12.39
C VAL A 211 -6.31 18.55 13.58
N ALA A 212 -7.25 18.75 14.51
CA ALA A 212 -7.02 19.57 15.70
C ALA A 212 -5.87 19.02 16.56
N GLU A 213 -5.85 17.71 16.79
CA GLU A 213 -4.82 17.02 17.56
C GLU A 213 -3.45 17.13 16.88
N ARG A 214 -3.37 16.72 15.60
CA ARG A 214 -2.10 16.60 14.87
C ARG A 214 -1.50 17.92 14.46
N ARG A 215 -2.32 18.96 14.30
CA ARG A 215 -1.87 20.32 13.92
C ARG A 215 -1.89 21.29 15.10
N HIS A 216 -2.21 20.82 16.29
CA HIS A 216 -2.30 21.61 17.53
C HIS A 216 -3.14 22.89 17.36
N MET A 217 -4.31 22.74 16.73
CA MET A 217 -5.20 23.86 16.43
C MET A 217 -6.22 24.08 17.54
N SER A 218 -6.45 25.36 17.87
CA SER A 218 -7.64 25.75 18.63
C SER A 218 -8.93 25.54 17.83
N ALA A 219 -10.07 25.57 18.50
CA ALA A 219 -11.37 25.46 17.83
C ALA A 219 -11.58 26.56 16.77
N ASP A 220 -11.14 27.79 17.05
CA ASP A 220 -11.28 28.93 16.14
C ASP A 220 -10.36 28.81 14.91
N GLU A 221 -9.16 28.24 15.07
CA GLU A 221 -8.27 27.96 13.95
C GLU A 221 -8.83 26.84 13.08
N LEU A 222 -9.30 25.75 13.70
CA LEU A 222 -9.91 24.63 13.01
C LEU A 222 -11.15 25.07 12.20
N ALA A 223 -12.00 25.92 12.78
CA ALA A 223 -13.21 26.42 12.11
C ALA A 223 -12.91 27.19 10.81
N LYS A 224 -11.73 27.80 10.68
CA LYS A 224 -11.32 28.54 9.46
C LYS A 224 -10.95 27.62 8.30
N VAL A 225 -10.54 26.39 8.60
CA VAL A 225 -9.96 25.45 7.61
C VAL A 225 -10.84 24.22 7.36
N ALA A 226 -11.80 23.94 8.25
CA ALA A 226 -12.57 22.71 8.24
C ALA A 226 -13.88 22.79 7.44
N ASP A 227 -14.09 23.76 6.54
CA ASP A 227 -15.36 23.90 5.80
C ASP A 227 -15.39 23.16 4.45
N GLY A 228 -14.48 22.21 4.23
CA GLY A 228 -14.43 21.38 3.03
C GLY A 228 -13.73 22.00 1.83
N ARG A 229 -13.27 23.26 1.89
CA ARG A 229 -12.52 23.87 0.79
C ARG A 229 -11.08 23.38 0.71
N VAL A 230 -10.46 23.51 -0.46
CA VAL A 230 -9.00 23.34 -0.63
C VAL A 230 -8.26 24.65 -0.46
N PHE A 231 -6.99 24.56 -0.09
CA PHE A 231 -6.05 25.66 0.03
C PHE A 231 -4.81 25.37 -0.81
N SER A 232 -4.18 26.41 -1.36
CA SER A 232 -2.84 26.24 -1.92
C SER A 232 -1.81 25.97 -0.82
N GLY A 233 -0.66 25.40 -1.15
CA GLY A 233 0.45 25.25 -0.20
C GLY A 233 0.80 26.58 0.47
N ARG A 234 0.84 27.67 -0.30
CA ARG A 234 1.10 29.04 0.22
C ARG A 234 0.07 29.50 1.26
N GLN A 235 -1.21 29.21 1.04
CA GLN A 235 -2.25 29.51 2.04
C GLN A 235 -2.14 28.58 3.25
N SER A 236 -1.67 27.36 3.06
CA SER A 236 -1.66 26.31 4.07
C SER A 236 -0.67 26.55 5.20
N VAL A 237 0.47 27.21 4.95
CA VAL A 237 1.46 27.53 6.00
C VAL A 237 0.90 28.46 7.08
N PRO A 238 0.41 29.68 6.76
CA PRO A 238 -0.14 30.57 7.79
C PRO A 238 -1.43 30.00 8.43
N LEU A 239 -2.11 29.07 7.76
CA LEU A 239 -3.25 28.32 8.30
C LEU A 239 -2.86 27.10 9.13
N LYS A 240 -1.55 26.85 9.33
CA LYS A 240 -1.00 25.68 10.05
C LYS A 240 -1.39 24.32 9.47
N LEU A 241 -1.90 24.27 8.24
CA LEU A 241 -2.25 23.02 7.56
C LEU A 241 -1.02 22.26 7.08
N VAL A 242 0.07 22.97 6.76
CA VAL A 242 1.40 22.41 6.48
C VAL A 242 2.44 23.18 7.28
N ASP A 243 3.64 22.62 7.42
CA ASP A 243 4.69 23.20 8.24
C ASP A 243 5.62 24.12 7.43
N GLU A 244 5.92 23.75 6.18
CA GLU A 244 6.77 24.58 5.31
C GLU A 244 6.49 24.38 3.82
N LEU A 245 6.98 25.34 3.03
CA LEU A 245 7.00 25.25 1.57
C LEU A 245 8.32 24.66 1.08
N GLY A 246 8.26 23.76 0.12
CA GLY A 246 9.46 23.18 -0.46
C GLY A 246 9.20 22.07 -1.46
N ALA A 247 10.30 21.45 -1.87
CA ALA A 247 10.35 20.20 -2.60
C ALA A 247 10.71 19.06 -1.63
N GLU A 248 10.77 17.83 -2.15
CA GLU A 248 11.15 16.64 -1.37
C GLU A 248 12.49 16.81 -0.63
N ARG A 249 13.43 17.58 -1.18
CA ARG A 249 14.72 17.87 -0.52
C ARG A 249 14.57 18.58 0.83
N GLN A 250 13.54 19.43 1.01
CA GLN A 250 13.28 20.08 2.29
C GLN A 250 12.73 19.08 3.31
N ALA A 251 11.89 18.14 2.87
CA ALA A 251 11.43 17.05 3.72
C ALA A 251 12.60 16.18 4.21
N VAL A 252 13.55 15.87 3.32
CA VAL A 252 14.80 15.18 3.69
C VAL A 252 15.66 16.02 4.64
N ALA A 253 15.85 17.31 4.35
CA ALA A 253 16.61 18.20 5.22
C ALA A 253 16.01 18.31 6.62
N TRP A 254 14.67 18.27 6.75
CA TRP A 254 13.99 18.21 8.03
C TRP A 254 14.30 16.91 8.79
N LEU A 255 14.29 15.74 8.11
CA LEU A 255 14.69 14.47 8.73
C LEU A 255 16.13 14.52 9.24
N GLU A 256 17.04 15.11 8.46
CA GLU A 256 18.46 15.25 8.84
C GLU A 256 18.62 16.17 10.05
N LYS A 257 17.97 17.33 10.05
CA LYS A 257 18.16 18.38 11.05
C LYS A 257 17.42 18.09 12.36
N GLU A 258 16.15 17.70 12.28
CA GLU A 258 15.26 17.62 13.45
C GLU A 258 15.16 16.21 14.02
N LYS A 259 15.44 15.17 13.21
CA LYS A 259 15.35 13.76 13.61
C LYS A 259 16.70 13.03 13.62
N GLY A 260 17.79 13.73 13.31
CA GLY A 260 19.15 13.19 13.37
C GLY A 260 19.42 12.07 12.35
N VAL A 261 18.68 12.03 11.24
CA VAL A 261 18.97 11.11 10.14
C VAL A 261 20.30 11.51 9.50
N ALA A 262 21.17 10.54 9.21
CA ALA A 262 22.46 10.82 8.61
C ALA A 262 22.31 11.56 7.26
N LYS A 263 23.24 12.46 6.97
CA LYS A 263 23.27 13.22 5.72
C LYS A 263 23.57 12.31 4.53
N ASP A 264 23.13 12.74 3.35
CA ASP A 264 23.45 12.14 2.06
C ASP A 264 23.01 10.68 1.91
N LEU A 265 22.04 10.24 2.74
CA LEU A 265 21.44 8.92 2.57
C LEU A 265 20.61 8.88 1.28
N PRO A 266 20.73 7.82 0.47
CA PRO A 266 19.93 7.69 -0.73
C PRO A 266 18.45 7.55 -0.36
N VAL A 267 17.61 8.36 -1.00
CA VAL A 267 16.15 8.19 -0.97
C VAL A 267 15.78 7.08 -1.95
N LYS A 268 15.16 6.00 -1.46
CA LYS A 268 14.75 4.86 -2.29
C LYS A 268 13.26 4.63 -2.27
N ASP A 269 12.70 4.36 -3.44
CA ASP A 269 11.30 3.97 -3.58
C ASP A 269 11.02 2.60 -2.99
N TRP A 270 10.04 2.56 -2.09
CA TRP A 270 9.44 1.34 -1.59
C TRP A 270 8.08 1.18 -2.23
N LYS A 271 7.90 0.08 -2.98
CA LYS A 271 6.64 -0.22 -3.68
C LYS A 271 5.97 -1.45 -3.06
N PRO A 272 4.63 -1.51 -3.08
CA PRO A 272 3.93 -2.73 -2.70
C PRO A 272 4.46 -3.89 -3.53
N THR A 273 4.88 -4.97 -2.88
CA THR A 273 5.19 -6.18 -3.64
C THR A 273 3.89 -6.83 -4.03
N SER A 274 3.57 -6.81 -5.33
CA SER A 274 2.69 -7.83 -5.90
C SER A 274 3.27 -9.20 -5.52
N ALA A 275 2.41 -10.12 -5.07
CA ALA A 275 2.76 -11.43 -4.55
C ALA A 275 3.95 -12.06 -5.30
N SER A 276 5.11 -12.07 -4.65
CA SER A 276 6.38 -12.48 -5.27
C SER A 276 6.49 -13.99 -5.48
N GLY A 277 5.54 -14.77 -4.96
CA GLY A 277 5.46 -16.22 -5.19
C GLY A 277 5.35 -16.56 -6.68
N PHE A 278 4.58 -15.75 -7.44
CA PHE A 278 4.37 -15.95 -8.87
C PHE A 278 5.62 -15.70 -9.71
N LYS A 279 6.43 -14.70 -9.29
CA LYS A 279 7.73 -14.40 -9.94
C LYS A 279 8.86 -15.36 -9.56
N LEU A 280 8.74 -16.09 -8.44
CA LEU A 280 9.71 -17.12 -8.07
C LEU A 280 9.63 -18.32 -9.01
N TRP A 281 8.42 -18.78 -9.33
CA TRP A 281 8.21 -19.92 -10.24
C TRP A 281 8.66 -19.60 -11.66
N SER A 282 8.40 -18.38 -12.15
CA SER A 282 8.90 -17.94 -13.45
C SER A 282 10.43 -17.74 -13.48
N ALA A 283 11.03 -17.27 -12.38
CA ALA A 283 12.48 -17.15 -12.24
C ALA A 283 13.18 -18.52 -12.13
N LEU A 284 12.63 -19.46 -11.35
CA LEU A 284 13.12 -20.83 -11.25
C LEU A 284 12.98 -21.57 -12.59
N GLY A 285 11.85 -21.39 -13.29
CA GLY A 285 11.66 -21.93 -14.62
C GLY A 285 12.67 -21.37 -15.63
N SER A 286 12.99 -20.07 -15.56
CA SER A 286 14.01 -19.46 -16.43
C SER A 286 15.42 -19.91 -16.10
N SER A 287 15.73 -20.15 -14.83
CA SER A 287 17.00 -20.69 -14.38
C SER A 287 17.18 -22.15 -14.79
N ALA A 288 16.11 -22.95 -14.73
CA ALA A 288 16.10 -24.36 -15.16
C ALA A 288 16.34 -24.49 -16.68
N ALA A 289 15.78 -23.60 -17.51
CA ALA A 289 16.02 -23.59 -18.95
C ALA A 289 17.49 -23.27 -19.28
N LEU A 290 18.13 -22.35 -18.54
CA LEU A 290 19.54 -22.00 -18.72
C LEU A 290 20.51 -23.16 -18.44
N VAL A 291 20.10 -24.14 -17.63
CA VAL A 291 20.90 -25.34 -17.31
C VAL A 291 20.45 -26.58 -18.09
N GLY A 292 19.64 -26.41 -19.15
CA GLY A 292 19.20 -27.49 -20.04
C GLY A 292 18.13 -28.42 -19.46
N LEU A 293 17.43 -27.98 -18.41
CA LEU A 293 16.31 -28.72 -17.80
C LEU A 293 14.96 -28.20 -18.33
N ASP A 294 14.75 -28.32 -19.64
CA ASP A 294 13.63 -27.69 -20.34
C ASP A 294 12.25 -28.19 -19.89
N ASP A 295 12.11 -29.48 -19.55
CA ASP A 295 10.84 -30.05 -19.02
C ASP A 295 10.51 -29.47 -17.63
N LEU A 296 11.51 -29.36 -16.77
CA LEU A 296 11.35 -28.76 -15.44
C LEU A 296 11.04 -27.26 -15.57
N ALA A 297 11.70 -26.58 -16.51
CA ALA A 297 11.44 -25.17 -16.81
C ALA A 297 10.00 -24.93 -17.26
N GLY A 298 9.48 -25.80 -18.15
CA GLY A 298 8.10 -25.78 -18.61
C GLY A 298 7.12 -25.96 -17.45
N ARG A 299 7.32 -26.95 -16.60
CA ARG A 299 6.46 -27.22 -15.43
C ARG A 299 6.47 -26.08 -14.41
N LEU A 300 7.65 -25.54 -14.09
CA LEU A 300 7.79 -24.43 -13.14
C LEU A 300 7.12 -23.16 -13.66
N ARG A 301 7.22 -22.86 -14.97
CA ARG A 301 6.49 -21.74 -15.58
C ARG A 301 4.98 -21.96 -15.60
N ALA A 302 4.53 -23.19 -15.89
CA ALA A 302 3.11 -23.55 -15.90
C ALA A 302 2.46 -23.38 -14.51
N ILE A 303 3.15 -23.84 -13.46
CA ILE A 303 2.73 -23.63 -12.06
C ILE A 303 2.65 -22.13 -11.74
N GLY A 304 3.61 -21.34 -12.23
CA GLY A 304 3.58 -19.89 -12.11
C GLY A 304 2.35 -19.26 -12.75
N SER A 305 2.02 -19.64 -13.99
CA SER A 305 0.88 -19.09 -14.75
C SER A 305 -0.48 -19.54 -14.23
N GLU A 306 -0.58 -20.78 -13.75
CA GLU A 306 -1.82 -21.33 -13.21
C GLU A 306 -2.11 -20.74 -11.82
N ALA A 307 -1.08 -20.56 -11.00
CA ALA A 307 -1.25 -19.90 -9.72
C ALA A 307 -1.60 -18.40 -9.86
N GLU A 308 -1.16 -17.74 -10.95
CA GLU A 308 -1.51 -16.36 -11.29
C GLU A 308 -3.00 -16.20 -11.69
N SER A 309 -3.59 -17.20 -12.35
CA SER A 309 -5.02 -17.21 -12.69
C SER A 309 -5.93 -17.46 -11.48
N TYR A 310 -5.48 -18.23 -10.48
CA TYR A 310 -6.23 -18.43 -9.22
C TYR A 310 -6.32 -17.19 -8.33
N VAL A 311 -5.35 -16.27 -8.39
CA VAL A 311 -5.38 -15.01 -7.61
C VAL A 311 -6.09 -13.88 -8.36
N GLY A 312 -6.11 -13.90 -9.69
CA GLY A 312 -6.94 -12.98 -10.49
C GLY A 312 -8.43 -13.33 -10.49
N GLY A 313 -8.78 -14.58 -10.13
CA GLY A 313 -10.15 -15.10 -10.08
C GLY A 313 -10.48 -15.68 -8.71
N GLY A 314 -10.53 -14.85 -7.68
CA GLY A 314 -11.16 -15.24 -6.41
C GLY A 314 -12.63 -15.63 -6.63
N LEU A 315 -13.13 -16.58 -5.84
CA LEU A 315 -14.52 -17.03 -5.80
C LEU A 315 -15.51 -15.83 -5.86
N LEU A 316 -16.02 -15.56 -7.06
CA LEU A 316 -17.13 -14.65 -7.28
C LEU A 316 -18.41 -15.37 -6.86
N VAL A 317 -18.88 -15.12 -5.63
CA VAL A 317 -20.31 -15.26 -5.33
C VAL A 317 -20.99 -13.98 -5.81
N LEU A 318 -21.24 -13.92 -7.11
CA LEU A 318 -22.17 -12.96 -7.71
C LEU A 318 -23.14 -13.71 -8.61
N TRP A 319 -24.32 -13.99 -8.06
CA TRP A 319 -25.52 -14.23 -8.85
C TRP A 319 -25.80 -12.95 -9.65
N ARG A 320 -25.70 -13.04 -10.97
CA ARG A 320 -26.13 -11.99 -11.91
C ARG A 320 -27.50 -12.39 -12.46
N PRO A 321 -28.60 -11.69 -12.13
CA PRO A 321 -29.74 -11.71 -13.03
C PRO A 321 -29.34 -10.90 -14.27
N ALA A 322 -29.50 -11.52 -15.43
CA ALA A 322 -29.24 -10.90 -16.72
C ALA A 322 -30.18 -9.71 -16.98
N PRO A 323 -29.85 -8.90 -17.98
CA PRO A 323 -30.71 -8.85 -19.16
C PRO A 323 -30.16 -9.70 -20.31
#